data_AF-A0A6J6LJV5-F1
#
_entry.id   AF-A0A6J6LJV5-F1
#
_cell.length_a   1.000
_cell.length_b   1.000
_cell.length_c   1.000
_cell.angle_alpha   90.00
_cell.angle_beta   90.00
_cell.angle_gamma   90.00
#
_symmetry.space_group_name_H-M   'P 1'
#
loop_
_entity.id
_entity.type
_entity.pdbx_description
1 polymer ?
#
loop_
_entity_poly.entity_id
_entity_poly.type
_entity_poly.pdbx_seq_one_letter_code
_entity_poly.pdbx_strand_id
1 'polypeptide(L)' 'MPAIFNAANEVAVEAFIAEKISFTSILPLVKEVVEASQGSATSSLRDLADVSAIEDNARAQAHEQLVRLAP' A
#
# COMPACT_ATOMS: atom_id res chain seq x y z
N MET A 1 -9.17 -3.26 -3.71
CA MET A 1 -10.07 -3.11 -2.54
C MET A 1 -9.80 -1.77 -1.87
N PRO A 2 -10.83 -1.07 -1.35
CA PRO A 2 -10.65 0.26 -0.75
C PRO A 2 -9.62 0.32 0.39
N ALA A 3 -9.58 -0.71 1.26
CA ALA A 3 -8.67 -0.78 2.40
C ALA A 3 -7.18 -0.82 1.98
N ILE A 4 -6.83 -1.65 0.99
CA ILE A 4 -5.47 -1.74 0.44
C ILE A 4 -5.03 -0.39 -0.15
N PHE A 5 -5.91 0.23 -0.94
CA PHE A 5 -5.64 1.53 -1.54
C PHE A 5 -5.39 2.60 -0.47
N ASN A 6 -6.25 2.65 0.57
CA ASN A 6 -6.12 3.63 1.65
C ASN A 6 -4.82 3.43 2.43
N ALA A 7 -4.52 2.19 2.84
CA ALA A 7 -3.31 1.85 3.57
C ALA A 7 -2.03 2.17 2.77
N ALA A 8 -2.00 1.87 1.47
CA ALA A 8 -0.87 2.21 0.61
C ALA A 8 -0.72 3.73 0.42
N ASN A 9 -1.84 4.45 0.28
CA ASN A 9 -1.83 5.90 0.09
C ASN A 9 -1.35 6.63 1.35
N GLU A 10 -1.74 6.19 2.55
CA GLU A 10 -1.24 6.74 3.82
C GLU A 10 0.29 6.68 3.91
N VAL A 11 0.88 5.51 3.61
CA VAL A 11 2.34 5.31 3.62
C VAL A 11 3.03 6.16 2.54
N ALA A 12 2.47 6.24 1.34
CA ALA A 12 3.03 7.04 0.25
C ALA A 12 2.98 8.55 0.54
N VAL A 13 1.87 9.04 1.09
CA VAL A 13 1.70 10.45 1.46
C VAL A 13 2.62 10.81 2.62
N GLU A 14 2.77 9.93 3.62
CA GLU A 14 3.74 10.14 4.71
C GLU A 14 5.17 10.27 4.17
N ALA A 15 5.58 9.39 3.24
CA ALA A 15 6.89 9.46 2.63
C ALA A 15 7.09 10.72 1.77
N PHE A 16 6.05 11.18 1.09
CA PHE A 16 6.07 12.45 0.35
C PHE A 16 6.22 13.66 1.30
N ILE A 17 5.45 13.71 2.39
CA ILE A 17 5.55 14.77 3.40
C ILE A 17 6.94 14.77 4.06
N ALA A 18 7.54 13.59 4.24
CA ALA A 18 8.90 13.42 4.74
C ALA A 18 10.00 13.66 3.66
N GLU A 19 9.63 14.16 2.48
CA GLU A 19 10.53 14.44 1.35
C GLU A 19 11.35 13.23 0.86
N LYS A 20 10.90 12.00 1.13
CA LYS A 20 11.57 10.76 0.71
C LYS A 20 11.24 10.36 -0.73
N ILE A 21 10.09 10.79 -1.24
CA ILE A 21 9.65 10.54 -2.62
C ILE A 21 9.06 11.81 -3.23
N SER A 22 9.05 11.91 -4.57
CA SER A 22 8.35 12.98 -5.27
C SER A 22 6.83 12.76 -5.27
N PHE A 23 6.05 13.83 -5.42
CA PHE A 23 4.59 13.77 -5.52
C PHE A 23 4.12 12.81 -6.63
N THR A 24 4.81 12.78 -7.77
CA THR A 24 4.48 11.92 -8.91
C THR A 24 4.74 10.44 -8.65
N SER A 25 5.48 10.09 -7.58
CA SER A 25 5.74 8.70 -7.20
C SER A 25 4.62 8.08 -6.36
N ILE A 26 3.70 8.88 -5.81
CA ILE A 26 2.59 8.39 -4.97
C ILE A 26 1.70 7.41 -5.76
N LEU A 27 1.18 7.82 -6.93
CA LEU A 27 0.26 7.01 -7.70
C LEU A 27 0.89 5.69 -8.21
N PRO A 28 2.11 5.68 -8.79
CA PRO A 28 2.79 4.44 -9.16
C PRO A 28 2.97 3.47 -7.99
N LEU A 29 3.34 3.96 -6.81
CA LEU A 29 3.51 3.12 -5.62
C LEU A 29 2.20 2.50 -5.19
N VAL A 30 1.15 3.31 -5.04
CA VAL A 30 -0.18 2.82 -4.62
C VAL A 30 -0.72 1.80 -5.63
N LYS A 31 -0.55 2.06 -6.92
CA LYS A 31 -0.95 1.13 -7.99
C LYS A 31 -0.26 -0.23 -7.83
N GLU A 32 1.05 -0.22 -7.66
CA GLU A 32 1.86 -1.44 -7.51
C GLU A 32 1.43 -2.28 -6.30
N VAL A 33 1.16 -1.65 -5.14
CA VAL A 33 0.67 -2.35 -3.94
C VAL A 33 -0.72 -2.96 -4.18
N VAL A 34 -1.62 -2.22 -4.83
CA VAL A 34 -2.96 -2.73 -5.17
C VAL A 34 -2.88 -3.90 -6.15
N GLU A 35 -2.00 -3.83 -7.15
CA GLU A 35 -1.80 -4.91 -8.13
C GLU A 35 -1.17 -6.16 -7.49
N ALA A 36 -0.15 -6.00 -6.65
CA ALA A 36 0.47 -7.10 -5.91
C ALA A 36 -0.52 -7.81 -4.97
N SER A 37 -1.45 -7.06 -4.39
CA SER A 37 -2.46 -7.60 -3.47
C SER A 37 -3.65 -8.28 -4.18
N GLN A 38 -3.87 -8.01 -5.47
CA GLN A 38 -4.94 -8.67 -6.25
C GLN A 38 -4.69 -10.18 -6.45
N GLY A 39 -3.44 -10.64 -6.38
CA GLY A 39 -3.10 -12.06 -6.46
C GLY A 39 -3.56 -12.90 -5.24
N SER A 40 -3.82 -12.27 -4.10
CA SER A 40 -4.28 -12.94 -2.86
C SER A 40 -5.80 -12.89 -2.63
N ALA A 41 -6.56 -12.25 -3.51
CA ALA A 41 -7.94 -11.86 -3.26
C ALA A 41 -9.02 -12.94 -3.48
N THR A 42 -8.72 -14.23 -3.31
CA THR A 42 -9.71 -15.32 -3.48
C THR A 42 -10.40 -15.78 -2.20
N SER A 43 -10.06 -15.23 -1.02
CA SER A 43 -10.81 -15.50 0.21
C SER A 43 -11.79 -14.37 0.49
N SER A 44 -13.08 -14.69 0.50
CA SER A 44 -14.15 -13.80 0.93
C SER A 44 -13.78 -13.17 2.28
N LEU A 45 -13.69 -11.83 2.36
CA LEU A 45 -13.60 -11.12 3.64
C LEU A 45 -14.73 -11.59 4.58
N ARG A 46 -14.39 -12.23 5.70
CA ARG A 46 -15.38 -12.79 6.65
C ARG A 46 -15.64 -11.87 7.84
N ASP A 47 -14.65 -11.08 8.26
CA ASP A 47 -14.77 -10.16 9.40
C ASP A 47 -13.79 -8.95 9.36
N LEU A 48 -13.78 -8.13 10.41
CA LEU A 48 -12.89 -6.97 10.55
C LEU A 48 -11.41 -7.37 10.72
N ALA A 49 -11.12 -8.56 11.27
CA ALA A 49 -9.74 -9.02 11.43
C ALA A 49 -9.12 -9.32 10.06
N ASP A 50 -9.91 -9.84 9.12
CA ASP A 50 -9.49 -9.99 7.72
C ASP A 50 -9.16 -8.64 7.08
N VAL A 51 -9.90 -7.56 7.42
CA VAL A 51 -9.61 -6.21 6.93
C VAL A 51 -8.30 -5.66 7.50
N SER A 52 -8.09 -5.78 8.82
CA SER A 52 -6.84 -5.30 9.45
C SER A 52 -5.61 -6.05 8.92
N ALA A 53 -5.69 -7.37 8.74
CA ALA A 53 -4.59 -8.15 8.19
C ALA A 53 -4.23 -7.72 6.75
N ILE A 54 -5.23 -7.38 5.94
CA ILE A 54 -5.03 -6.89 4.57
C ILE A 54 -4.40 -5.49 4.57
N GLU A 55 -4.83 -4.60 5.46
CA GLU A 55 -4.23 -3.27 5.60
C GLU A 55 -2.77 -3.35 6.05
N ASP A 56 -2.46 -4.19 7.04
CA ASP A 56 -1.09 -4.37 7.52
C ASP A 56 -0.17 -4.95 6.45
N ASN A 57 -0.68 -5.90 5.65
CA ASN A 57 0.05 -6.40 4.49
C ASN A 57 0.28 -5.31 3.43
N ALA A 58 -0.73 -4.50 3.13
CA ALA A 58 -0.61 -3.38 2.20
C ALA A 58 0.41 -2.34 2.68
N ARG A 59 0.43 -2.03 3.99
CA ARG A 59 1.45 -1.15 4.59
C ARG A 59 2.84 -1.75 4.43
N ALA A 60 3.03 -3.04 4.73
CA ALA A 60 4.32 -3.69 4.60
C ALA A 60 4.84 -3.64 3.15
N GLN A 61 3.98 -3.94 2.17
CA GLN A 61 4.35 -3.84 0.75
C GLN A 61 4.66 -2.40 0.33
N ALA A 62 3.89 -1.41 0.79
CA ALA A 62 4.14 -0.01 0.50
C ALA A 62 5.52 0.43 1.02
N HIS A 63 5.91 0.01 2.23
CA HIS A 63 7.25 0.28 2.77
C HIS A 63 8.36 -0.38 1.95
N GLU A 64 8.15 -1.61 1.48
CA GLU A 64 9.10 -2.29 0.59
C GLU A 64 9.27 -1.54 -0.75
N GLN A 65 8.18 -1.00 -1.31
CA GLN A 65 8.24 -0.17 -2.51
C GLN A 65 8.97 1.14 -2.26
N LEU A 66 8.78 1.78 -1.10
CA LEU A 66 9.52 2.98 -0.72
C LEU A 66 11.04 2.75 -0.69
N VAL A 67 11.48 1.62 -0.13
CA VAL A 67 12.91 1.26 -0.10
C VAL A 67 13.49 1.15 -1.51
N ARG A 68 12.71 0.66 -2.48
CA ARG A 68 13.13 0.59 -3.89
C ARG A 68 13.19 1.95 -4.60
N LEU A 69 12.37 2.90 -4.16
CA LEU A 69 12.32 4.26 -4.72
C LEU A 69 13.33 5.21 -4.06
N ALA A 70 13.85 4.84 -2.89
CA ALA A 70 14.88 5.61 -2.22
C ALA A 70 16.17 5.62 -3.08
N PRO A 71 16.83 6.79 -3.23
CA PRO A 71 18.04 6.93 -4.02
C PRO A 71 19.25 6.18 -3.45
#